data_AF-A0A520EQ51-F1
#
_entry.id   AF-A0A520EQ51-F1
#
_cell.length_a   1.000
_cell.length_b   1.000
_cell.length_c   1.000
_cell.angle_alpha   90.00
_cell.angle_beta   90.00
_cell.angle_gamma   90.00
#
_symmetry.space_group_name_H-M   'P 1'
#
loop_
_entity.id
_entity.type
_entity.pdbx_description
1 polymer ?
#
loop_
_entity_poly.entity_id
_entity_poly.type
_entity_poly.pdbx_seq_one_letter_code
_entity_poly.pdbx_strand_id
1 'polypeptide(L)'
;MGVLNALVKSRNVPPGRVVIRPRRVGFDWAQAPMVWLPNEPIASYLLNSLNLVIPEGERMMIQAFEQALPDVHDEKLREDMLGFMGQEMLHAQAHEDVMNQVFTRHGVDPTPFSDQMQYFFRRTLGVGASIDSRSIRQRLIERLGISASAEHMFAFMGHWAMNADLESFGADPQMLDLYRWHGAEEVEHRAVAHEVAAYFGVGYVRRSVSMIITWPIFIAWLIRAAMYLSRNDPNTPTIGYPRLLIGIASASRRGLLPGLSQWLWSGMSTFVPGFHPDSVGSTAQALAYLAQSPAAKAVHA
;
A
#
# COMPACT_ATOMS: atom_id res chain seq x y z
N MET A 1 38.63 -24.92 -7.83
CA MET A 1 37.98 -25.91 -6.95
C MET A 1 37.82 -25.24 -5.58
N GLY A 2 36.68 -24.88 -5.04
CA GLY A 2 35.28 -25.18 -5.33
C GLY A 2 34.52 -24.86 -4.04
N VAL A 3 34.46 -23.58 -3.66
CA VAL A 3 33.64 -23.08 -2.54
C VAL A 3 32.22 -22.88 -3.05
N LEU A 4 31.60 -23.97 -3.49
CA LEU A 4 30.34 -23.99 -4.24
C LEU A 4 29.32 -24.96 -3.61
N ASN A 5 29.37 -25.12 -2.28
CA ASN A 5 28.45 -25.98 -1.53
C ASN A 5 28.07 -25.33 -0.19
N ALA A 6 27.26 -24.26 -0.23
CA ALA A 6 26.52 -23.77 0.94
C ALA A 6 25.34 -22.87 0.53
N LEU A 7 24.57 -23.28 -0.48
CA LEU A 7 23.22 -22.75 -0.71
C LEU A 7 22.32 -23.93 -1.04
N VAL A 8 22.06 -24.77 -0.03
CA VAL A 8 20.85 -25.58 -0.05
C VAL A 8 19.69 -24.58 -0.02
N LYS A 9 19.20 -24.22 -1.21
CA LYS A 9 17.91 -23.57 -1.40
C LYS A 9 16.91 -24.37 -0.56
N SER A 10 16.43 -23.81 0.54
CA SER A 10 15.16 -24.26 1.08
C SER A 10 14.17 -24.15 -0.08
N ARG A 11 13.66 -25.29 -0.52
CA ARG A 11 12.54 -25.30 -1.45
C ARG A 11 11.37 -24.70 -0.68
N ASN A 12 11.17 -23.38 -0.81
CA ASN A 12 9.90 -22.74 -0.53
C ASN A 12 8.89 -23.37 -1.49
N VAL A 13 8.25 -24.45 -1.06
CA VAL A 13 7.00 -24.88 -1.66
C VAL A 13 6.05 -23.74 -1.37
N PRO A 14 5.58 -22.98 -2.38
CA PRO A 14 4.57 -21.97 -2.12
C PRO A 14 3.39 -22.69 -1.47
N PRO A 15 2.78 -22.13 -0.40
CA PRO A 15 1.54 -22.67 0.09
C PRO A 15 0.59 -22.82 -1.11
N GLY A 16 -0.16 -23.92 -1.17
CA GLY A 16 -1.23 -24.05 -2.17
C GLY A 16 -2.16 -22.83 -2.12
N ARG A 17 -2.98 -22.62 -3.16
CA ARG A 17 -3.86 -21.44 -3.30
C ARG A 17 -4.41 -20.99 -1.94
N VAL A 18 -4.04 -19.78 -1.55
CA VAL A 18 -4.48 -19.16 -0.29
C VAL A 18 -5.79 -18.44 -0.58
N VAL A 19 -6.83 -18.79 0.17
CA VAL A 19 -8.12 -18.09 0.08
C VAL A 19 -7.99 -16.79 0.86
N ILE A 20 -8.16 -15.66 0.17
CA ILE A 20 -8.09 -14.33 0.75
C ILE A 20 -9.34 -14.10 1.60
N ARG A 21 -9.16 -13.69 2.86
CA ARG A 21 -10.27 -13.47 3.80
C ARG A 21 -10.02 -12.21 4.63
N PRO A 22 -11.03 -11.34 4.77
CA PRO A 22 -10.94 -10.18 5.65
C PRO A 22 -10.70 -10.62 7.10
N ARG A 23 -9.68 -10.04 7.73
CA ARG A 23 -9.32 -10.31 9.14
C ARG A 23 -9.67 -9.08 9.97
N ARG A 24 -10.52 -9.28 10.99
CA ARG A 24 -10.77 -8.20 11.95
C ARG A 24 -9.51 -7.96 12.77
N VAL A 25 -9.18 -6.70 12.98
CA VAL A 25 -8.05 -6.25 13.80
C VAL A 25 -8.52 -5.14 14.74
N GLY A 26 -7.81 -4.96 15.85
CA GLY A 26 -8.06 -3.91 16.82
C GLY A 26 -6.77 -3.22 17.22
N PHE A 27 -6.74 -1.90 17.08
CA PHE A 27 -5.62 -1.06 17.49
C PHE A 27 -6.06 -0.14 18.63
N ASP A 28 -5.20 0.04 19.62
CA ASP A 28 -5.36 1.01 20.71
C ASP A 28 -4.55 2.28 20.43
N TRP A 29 -5.16 3.26 19.78
CA TRP A 29 -4.46 4.49 19.44
C TRP A 29 -4.19 5.41 20.63
N ALA A 30 -4.62 5.09 21.86
CA ALA A 30 -4.63 6.01 23.01
C ALA A 30 -3.27 6.61 23.37
N GLN A 31 -2.17 5.93 23.05
CA GLN A 31 -0.80 6.41 23.33
C GLN A 31 0.07 6.57 22.07
N ALA A 32 -0.48 6.33 20.87
CA ALA A 32 0.29 6.39 19.64
C ALA A 32 0.85 7.82 19.38
N PRO A 33 2.17 7.99 19.24
CA PRO A 33 2.77 9.29 18.95
C PRO A 33 2.60 9.69 17.47
N MET A 34 2.58 10.99 17.19
CA MET A 34 2.61 11.50 15.81
C MET A 34 3.96 11.14 15.13
N VAL A 35 5.06 11.37 15.85
CA VAL A 35 6.42 10.94 15.47
C VAL A 35 6.69 9.61 16.17
N TRP A 36 6.36 8.51 15.49
CA TRP A 36 6.41 7.16 16.03
C TRP A 36 7.73 6.43 15.82
N LEU A 37 8.65 7.02 15.06
CA LEU A 37 10.06 6.68 15.07
C LEU A 37 10.79 7.79 15.86
N PRO A 38 11.21 7.53 17.12
CA PRO A 38 11.89 8.51 17.96
C PRO A 38 13.09 9.15 17.26
N ASN A 39 13.21 10.46 17.35
CA ASN A 39 14.26 11.28 16.69
C ASN A 39 14.23 11.24 15.15
N GLU A 40 13.21 10.62 14.54
CA GLU A 40 13.08 10.46 13.09
C GLU A 40 11.76 11.03 12.56
N PRO A 41 11.51 12.36 12.72
CA PRO A 41 10.26 12.97 12.30
C PRO A 41 10.02 12.84 10.80
N ILE A 42 11.06 12.96 9.97
CA ILE A 42 10.91 12.86 8.51
C ILE A 42 10.51 11.45 8.07
N ALA A 43 11.09 10.40 8.68
CA ALA A 43 10.69 9.03 8.39
C ALA A 43 9.26 8.76 8.87
N SER A 44 8.93 9.21 10.08
CA SER A 44 7.57 9.12 10.63
C SER A 44 6.55 9.81 9.73
N TYR A 45 6.82 11.02 9.24
CA TYR A 45 5.92 11.74 8.34
C TYR A 45 5.77 11.09 6.97
N LEU A 46 6.86 10.53 6.42
CA LEU A 46 6.74 9.83 5.14
C LEU A 46 5.93 8.54 5.28
N LEU A 47 6.09 7.77 6.35
CA LEU A 47 5.25 6.59 6.57
C LEU A 47 3.83 6.98 6.94
N ASN A 48 3.64 8.01 7.78
CA ASN A 48 2.32 8.54 8.12
C ASN A 48 1.56 9.08 6.91
N SER A 49 2.27 9.51 5.87
CA SER A 49 1.66 9.95 4.61
C SER A 49 0.79 8.88 3.96
N LEU A 50 1.04 7.60 4.25
CA LEU A 50 0.21 6.49 3.77
C LEU A 50 -1.20 6.57 4.33
N ASN A 51 -1.38 6.92 5.61
CA ASN A 51 -2.70 7.08 6.21
C ASN A 51 -3.55 8.15 5.51
N LEU A 52 -2.91 9.14 4.88
CA LEU A 52 -3.61 10.20 4.13
C LEU A 52 -3.93 9.80 2.68
N VAL A 53 -3.13 8.90 2.08
CA VAL A 53 -3.19 8.60 0.64
C VAL A 53 -3.92 7.31 0.34
N ILE A 54 -3.67 6.27 1.15
CA ILE A 54 -4.15 4.91 0.94
C ILE A 54 -5.69 4.82 0.99
N PRO A 55 -6.40 5.34 2.01
CA PRO A 55 -7.83 5.06 2.18
C PRO A 55 -8.67 5.41 0.94
N GLU A 56 -8.42 6.57 0.33
CA GLU A 56 -9.14 6.98 -0.87
C GLU A 56 -8.73 6.18 -2.12
N GLY A 57 -7.48 5.71 -2.17
CA GLY A 57 -7.00 4.81 -3.21
C GLY A 57 -7.69 3.46 -3.15
N GLU A 58 -7.75 2.84 -1.97
CA GLU A 58 -8.41 1.55 -1.74
C GLU A 58 -9.92 1.62 -2.00
N ARG A 59 -10.60 2.67 -1.52
CA ARG A 59 -12.01 2.94 -1.84
C ARG A 59 -12.25 3.01 -3.36
N MET A 60 -11.33 3.61 -4.11
CA MET A 60 -11.41 3.67 -5.57
C MET A 60 -11.17 2.29 -6.22
N MET A 61 -10.24 1.48 -5.71
CA MET A 61 -10.01 0.11 -6.17
C MET A 61 -11.24 -0.76 -5.95
N ILE A 62 -11.84 -0.70 -4.75
CA ILE A 62 -13.11 -1.37 -4.42
C ILE A 62 -14.19 -0.98 -5.43
N GLN A 63 -14.42 0.32 -5.68
CA GLN A 63 -15.43 0.76 -6.66
C GLN A 63 -15.16 0.26 -8.09
N ALA A 64 -13.89 0.09 -8.48
CA ALA A 64 -13.55 -0.45 -9.80
C ALA A 64 -13.84 -1.97 -9.85
N PHE A 65 -13.54 -2.68 -8.76
CA PHE A 65 -13.79 -4.11 -8.64
C PHE A 65 -15.28 -4.41 -8.56
N GLU A 66 -16.06 -3.64 -7.81
CA GLU A 66 -17.53 -3.74 -7.76
C GLU A 66 -18.15 -3.58 -9.14
N GLN A 67 -17.66 -2.61 -9.93
CA GLN A 67 -18.13 -2.40 -11.30
C GLN A 67 -17.73 -3.57 -12.23
N ALA A 68 -16.55 -4.16 -12.02
CA ALA A 68 -16.04 -5.27 -12.81
C ALA A 68 -16.68 -6.62 -12.46
N LEU A 69 -17.04 -6.84 -11.20
CA LEU A 69 -17.45 -8.13 -10.65
C LEU A 69 -18.58 -8.83 -11.42
N PRO A 70 -19.62 -8.14 -11.95
CA PRO A 70 -20.67 -8.79 -12.74
C PRO A 70 -20.18 -9.45 -14.04
N ASP A 71 -19.08 -8.96 -14.62
CA ASP A 71 -18.49 -9.45 -15.88
C ASP A 71 -17.46 -10.59 -15.64
N VAL A 72 -17.19 -10.95 -14.39
CA VAL A 72 -16.21 -11.99 -14.02
C VAL A 72 -16.91 -13.33 -13.81
N HIS A 73 -16.64 -14.26 -14.71
CA HIS A 73 -17.23 -15.60 -14.74
C HIS A 73 -16.27 -16.70 -14.25
N ASP A 74 -14.99 -16.38 -14.04
CA ASP A 74 -14.08 -17.27 -13.33
C ASP A 74 -14.41 -17.23 -11.83
N GLU A 75 -14.93 -18.34 -11.31
CA GLU A 75 -15.36 -18.45 -9.90
C GLU A 75 -14.22 -18.19 -8.91
N LYS A 76 -12.98 -18.54 -9.27
CA LYS A 76 -11.82 -18.35 -8.39
C LYS A 76 -11.42 -16.89 -8.34
N LEU A 77 -11.29 -16.25 -9.51
CA LEU A 77 -10.99 -14.83 -9.58
C LEU A 77 -12.09 -13.99 -8.88
N ARG A 78 -13.34 -14.42 -9.01
CA ARG A 78 -14.47 -13.79 -8.30
C ARG A 78 -14.35 -13.92 -6.79
N GLU A 79 -13.99 -15.09 -6.27
CA GLU A 79 -13.73 -15.32 -4.84
C GLU A 79 -12.58 -14.44 -4.35
N ASP A 80 -11.49 -14.37 -5.10
CA ASP A 80 -10.31 -13.58 -4.74
C ASP A 80 -10.62 -12.07 -4.76
N MET A 81 -11.41 -11.58 -5.72
CA MET A 81 -11.91 -10.20 -5.74
C MET A 81 -12.75 -9.85 -4.52
N LEU A 82 -13.63 -10.75 -4.06
CA LEU A 82 -14.47 -10.52 -2.89
C LEU A 82 -13.63 -10.49 -1.60
N GLY A 83 -12.65 -11.40 -1.49
CA GLY A 83 -11.69 -11.42 -0.39
C GLY A 83 -10.88 -10.12 -0.33
N PHE A 84 -10.29 -9.73 -1.47
CA PHE A 84 -9.55 -8.49 -1.66
C PHE A 84 -10.36 -7.27 -1.21
N MET A 85 -11.54 -7.04 -1.79
CA MET A 85 -12.37 -5.86 -1.45
C MET A 85 -12.73 -5.79 0.04
N GLY A 86 -12.90 -6.95 0.69
CA GLY A 86 -13.17 -6.99 2.12
C GLY A 86 -11.95 -6.66 2.99
N GLN A 87 -10.73 -7.01 2.57
CA GLN A 87 -9.48 -6.58 3.23
C GLN A 87 -9.25 -5.08 3.04
N GLU A 88 -9.33 -4.60 1.80
CA GLU A 88 -9.19 -3.18 1.45
C GLU A 88 -10.12 -2.27 2.26
N MET A 89 -11.36 -2.72 2.52
CA MET A 89 -12.29 -1.96 3.34
C MET A 89 -11.80 -1.82 4.80
N LEU A 90 -11.18 -2.86 5.34
CA LEU A 90 -10.62 -2.86 6.70
C LEU A 90 -9.31 -2.07 6.76
N HIS A 91 -8.46 -2.14 5.72
CA HIS A 91 -7.26 -1.33 5.58
C HIS A 91 -7.61 0.17 5.62
N ALA A 92 -8.54 0.60 4.77
CA ALA A 92 -8.98 1.98 4.68
C ALA A 92 -9.50 2.48 6.04
N GLN A 93 -10.29 1.67 6.73
CA GLN A 93 -10.80 2.00 8.06
C GLN A 93 -9.67 2.15 9.10
N ALA A 94 -8.71 1.23 9.14
CA ALA A 94 -7.60 1.27 10.09
C ALA A 94 -6.70 2.50 9.88
N HIS A 95 -6.43 2.87 8.63
CA HIS A 95 -5.70 4.09 8.29
C HIS A 95 -6.50 5.36 8.62
N GLU A 96 -7.82 5.36 8.42
CA GLU A 96 -8.70 6.45 8.85
C GLU A 96 -8.73 6.64 10.36
N ASP A 97 -8.66 5.57 11.14
CA ASP A 97 -8.57 5.65 12.60
C ASP A 97 -7.30 6.37 13.05
N VAL A 98 -6.15 6.15 12.38
CA VAL A 98 -4.93 6.92 12.66
C VAL A 98 -5.15 8.42 12.41
N MET A 99 -5.79 8.78 11.29
CA MET A 99 -6.10 10.18 11.01
C MET A 99 -7.01 10.77 12.09
N ASN A 100 -8.09 10.08 12.42
CA ASN A 100 -9.15 10.59 13.29
C ASN A 100 -8.79 10.58 14.78
N GLN A 101 -7.90 9.68 15.22
CA GLN A 101 -7.56 9.48 16.63
C GLN A 101 -6.13 9.92 16.97
N VAL A 102 -5.17 9.73 16.07
CA VAL A 102 -3.77 10.10 16.31
C VAL A 102 -3.50 11.53 15.82
N PHE A 103 -3.77 11.83 14.55
CA PHE A 103 -3.40 13.14 13.98
C PHE A 103 -4.16 14.28 14.67
N THR A 104 -5.47 14.14 14.82
CA THR A 104 -6.33 15.15 15.49
C THR A 104 -5.91 15.40 16.93
N ARG A 105 -5.61 14.35 17.71
CA ARG A 105 -5.14 14.46 19.10
C ARG A 105 -3.83 15.24 19.19
N HIS A 106 -2.94 15.07 18.22
CA HIS A 106 -1.66 15.79 18.16
C HIS A 106 -1.79 17.17 17.47
N GLY A 107 -3.01 17.63 17.19
CA GLY A 107 -3.28 18.97 16.65
C GLY A 107 -3.16 19.09 15.14
N VAL A 108 -3.10 17.98 14.40
CA VAL A 108 -3.05 17.95 12.94
C VAL A 108 -4.43 17.60 12.39
N ASP A 109 -5.07 18.54 11.70
CA ASP A 109 -6.32 18.30 11.00
C ASP A 109 -6.06 17.58 9.65
N PRO A 110 -6.55 16.35 9.44
CA PRO A 110 -6.38 15.64 8.17
C PRO A 110 -7.35 16.13 7.07
N THR A 111 -8.45 16.79 7.43
CA THR A 111 -9.60 17.06 6.55
C THR A 111 -9.22 17.76 5.24
N PRO A 112 -8.41 18.84 5.23
CA PRO A 112 -8.05 19.53 3.99
C PRO A 112 -7.31 18.63 2.99
N PHE A 113 -6.51 17.67 3.49
CA PHE A 113 -5.78 16.75 2.64
C PHE A 113 -6.70 15.61 2.16
N SER A 114 -7.54 15.06 3.03
CA SER A 114 -8.50 14.02 2.67
C SER A 114 -9.51 14.52 1.61
N ASP A 115 -10.01 15.75 1.76
CA ASP A 115 -10.88 16.40 0.76
C ASP A 115 -10.18 16.55 -0.60
N GLN A 116 -8.88 16.88 -0.57
CA GLN A 116 -8.06 16.97 -1.77
C GLN A 116 -7.91 15.60 -2.46
N MET A 117 -7.68 14.54 -1.69
CA MET A 117 -7.57 13.18 -2.22
C MET A 117 -8.90 12.70 -2.82
N GLN A 118 -10.01 12.92 -2.11
CA GLN A 118 -11.35 12.64 -2.63
C GLN A 118 -11.64 13.37 -3.93
N TYR A 119 -11.29 14.66 -4.01
CA TYR A 119 -11.42 15.44 -5.23
C TYR A 119 -10.56 14.87 -6.37
N PHE A 120 -9.29 14.56 -6.09
CA PHE A 120 -8.36 14.00 -7.06
C PHE A 120 -8.90 12.70 -7.64
N PHE A 121 -9.20 11.71 -6.80
CA PHE A 121 -9.68 10.39 -7.24
C PHE A 121 -11.01 10.47 -7.96
N ARG A 122 -11.97 11.26 -7.46
CA ARG A 122 -13.25 11.49 -8.16
C ARG A 122 -13.04 12.08 -9.55
N ARG A 123 -12.09 12.99 -9.72
CA ARG A 123 -11.88 13.71 -10.99
C ARG A 123 -11.08 12.90 -12.01
N THR A 124 -10.10 12.11 -11.56
CA THR A 124 -9.19 11.35 -12.42
C THR A 124 -9.67 9.92 -12.68
N LEU A 125 -10.28 9.28 -11.69
CA LEU A 125 -10.58 7.85 -11.67
C LEU A 125 -12.05 7.54 -11.32
N GLY A 126 -12.89 8.57 -11.17
CA GLY A 126 -14.33 8.39 -11.02
C GLY A 126 -15.02 7.92 -12.30
N VAL A 127 -16.26 7.44 -12.16
CA VAL A 127 -17.09 6.87 -13.26
C VAL A 127 -17.30 7.87 -14.41
N GLY A 128 -17.26 9.18 -14.12
CA GLY A 128 -17.40 10.26 -15.10
C GLY A 128 -18.78 10.31 -15.75
N ALA A 129 -19.05 11.39 -16.50
CA ALA A 129 -20.30 11.56 -17.25
C ALA A 129 -20.26 10.86 -18.64
N SER A 130 -19.59 9.72 -18.74
CA SER A 130 -19.50 8.98 -20.01
C SER A 130 -20.89 8.54 -20.46
N ILE A 131 -21.25 8.85 -21.71
CA ILE A 131 -22.61 8.64 -22.24
C ILE A 131 -22.78 7.34 -23.04
N ASP A 132 -21.69 6.67 -23.42
CA ASP A 132 -21.73 5.44 -24.23
C ASP A 132 -21.04 4.24 -23.55
N SER A 133 -21.52 3.04 -23.85
CA SER A 133 -21.06 1.80 -23.22
C SER A 133 -19.58 1.49 -23.49
N ARG A 134 -19.04 1.88 -24.64
CA ARG A 134 -17.65 1.62 -25.00
C ARG A 134 -16.71 2.48 -24.16
N SER A 135 -17.01 3.77 -24.00
CA SER A 135 -16.20 4.66 -23.16
C SER A 135 -16.25 4.27 -21.68
N ILE A 136 -17.42 3.83 -21.17
CA ILE A 136 -17.55 3.28 -19.82
C ILE A 136 -16.64 2.05 -19.65
N ARG A 137 -16.66 1.11 -20.61
CA ARG A 137 -15.82 -0.08 -20.55
C ARG A 137 -14.32 0.26 -20.61
N GLN A 138 -13.89 1.18 -21.48
CA GLN A 138 -12.48 1.56 -21.55
C GLN A 138 -12.01 2.24 -20.25
N ARG A 139 -12.83 3.12 -19.67
CA ARG A 139 -12.52 3.76 -18.39
C ARG A 139 -12.38 2.74 -17.26
N LEU A 140 -13.25 1.73 -17.21
CA LEU A 140 -13.11 0.63 -16.25
C LEU A 140 -11.76 -0.09 -16.44
N ILE A 141 -11.40 -0.44 -17.68
CA ILE A 141 -10.13 -1.11 -17.96
C ILE A 141 -8.92 -0.26 -17.54
N GLU A 142 -8.95 1.05 -17.77
CA GLU A 142 -7.91 1.98 -17.31
C GLU A 142 -7.81 2.02 -15.79
N ARG A 143 -8.94 2.11 -15.08
CA ARG A 143 -9.00 2.07 -13.61
C ARG A 143 -8.46 0.76 -13.06
N LEU A 144 -8.77 -0.38 -13.68
CA LEU A 144 -8.23 -1.68 -13.29
C LEU A 144 -6.70 -1.75 -13.50
N GLY A 145 -6.19 -1.23 -14.62
CA GLY A 145 -4.74 -1.15 -14.85
C GLY A 145 -4.02 -0.24 -13.86
N ILE A 146 -4.63 0.88 -13.47
CA ILE A 146 -4.11 1.78 -12.43
C ILE A 146 -4.16 1.12 -11.05
N SER A 147 -5.25 0.41 -10.73
CA SER A 147 -5.39 -0.35 -9.47
C SER A 147 -4.30 -1.42 -9.37
N ALA A 148 -4.09 -2.22 -10.42
CA ALA A 148 -3.01 -3.20 -10.48
C ALA A 148 -1.60 -2.58 -10.31
N SER A 149 -1.41 -1.34 -10.76
CA SER A 149 -0.14 -0.63 -10.59
C SER A 149 0.04 -0.10 -9.16
N ALA A 150 -1.03 0.40 -8.54
CA ALA A 150 -1.02 0.87 -7.15
C ALA A 150 -0.80 -0.31 -6.18
N GLU A 151 -1.55 -1.39 -6.38
CA GLU A 151 -1.42 -2.65 -5.64
C GLU A 151 0.01 -3.18 -5.63
N HIS A 152 0.67 -3.19 -6.79
CA HIS A 152 2.07 -3.60 -6.88
C HIS A 152 3.01 -2.73 -6.02
N MET A 153 2.71 -1.43 -5.91
CA MET A 153 3.48 -0.52 -5.04
C MET A 153 3.18 -0.78 -3.57
N PHE A 154 1.93 -1.10 -3.21
CA PHE A 154 1.53 -1.42 -1.84
C PHE A 154 2.15 -2.74 -1.39
N ALA A 155 2.10 -3.78 -2.22
CA ALA A 155 2.79 -5.06 -2.00
C ALA A 155 4.31 -4.87 -1.85
N PHE A 156 4.93 -3.99 -2.64
CA PHE A 156 6.34 -3.63 -2.46
C PHE A 156 6.61 -2.98 -1.10
N MET A 157 5.78 -2.00 -0.70
CA MET A 157 5.91 -1.33 0.59
C MET A 157 5.67 -2.29 1.76
N GLY A 158 4.69 -3.19 1.64
CA GLY A 158 4.40 -4.22 2.62
C GLY A 158 5.53 -5.23 2.76
N HIS A 159 6.09 -5.69 1.64
CA HIS A 159 7.32 -6.48 1.65
C HIS A 159 8.47 -5.75 2.34
N TRP A 160 8.68 -4.45 2.05
CA TRP A 160 9.70 -3.67 2.73
C TRP A 160 9.43 -3.56 4.24
N ALA A 161 8.21 -3.23 4.66
CA ALA A 161 7.84 -3.01 6.07
C ALA A 161 8.02 -4.28 6.92
N MET A 162 7.72 -5.45 6.36
CA MET A 162 7.95 -6.74 7.02
C MET A 162 9.44 -7.08 7.22
N ASN A 163 10.34 -6.46 6.45
CA ASN A 163 11.78 -6.75 6.48
C ASN A 163 12.62 -5.57 7.02
N ALA A 164 12.01 -4.42 7.28
CA ALA A 164 12.65 -3.27 7.90
C ALA A 164 12.76 -3.48 9.41
N ASP A 165 13.96 -3.24 9.96
CA ASP A 165 14.24 -3.28 11.39
C ASP A 165 13.96 -1.90 12.01
N LEU A 166 12.67 -1.54 12.09
CA LEU A 166 12.24 -0.25 12.64
C LEU A 166 12.22 -0.28 14.17
N GLU A 167 12.13 -1.46 14.78
CA GLU A 167 12.20 -1.67 16.22
C GLU A 167 13.54 -1.24 16.80
N SER A 168 14.66 -1.44 16.09
CA SER A 168 15.97 -0.97 16.54
C SER A 168 16.09 0.56 16.63
N PHE A 169 15.16 1.28 15.99
CA PHE A 169 15.01 2.73 16.11
C PHE A 169 13.96 3.14 17.15
N GLY A 170 13.37 2.19 17.87
CA GLY A 170 12.36 2.46 18.90
C GLY A 170 10.97 2.76 18.33
N ALA A 171 10.63 2.19 17.18
CA ALA A 171 9.30 2.32 16.59
C ALA A 171 8.17 2.01 17.59
N ASP A 172 7.12 2.85 17.59
CA ASP A 172 5.89 2.53 18.31
C ASP A 172 5.31 1.20 17.78
N PRO A 173 5.03 0.23 18.67
CA PRO A 173 4.65 -1.11 18.26
C PRO A 173 3.29 -1.16 17.56
N GLN A 174 2.35 -0.25 17.87
CA GLN A 174 1.02 -0.28 17.26
C GLN A 174 1.03 0.34 15.86
N MET A 175 1.74 1.46 15.69
CA MET A 175 1.96 2.02 14.36
C MET A 175 2.72 1.02 13.46
N LEU A 176 3.74 0.36 14.00
CA LEU A 176 4.49 -0.65 13.26
C LEU A 176 3.63 -1.86 12.87
N ASP A 177 2.78 -2.35 13.78
CA ASP A 177 1.86 -3.45 13.52
C ASP A 177 0.84 -3.09 12.44
N LEU A 178 0.29 -1.88 12.42
CA LEU A 178 -0.59 -1.43 11.34
C LEU A 178 0.06 -1.58 9.96
N TYR A 179 1.25 -1.01 9.77
CA TYR A 179 1.91 -1.05 8.46
C TYR A 179 2.36 -2.46 8.06
N ARG A 180 2.69 -3.32 9.02
CA ARG A 180 3.09 -4.70 8.72
C ARG A 180 1.91 -5.64 8.56
N TRP A 181 0.81 -5.45 9.29
CA TRP A 181 -0.43 -6.19 9.10
C TRP A 181 -0.97 -5.90 7.72
N HIS A 182 -1.23 -4.63 7.41
CA HIS A 182 -1.68 -4.21 6.10
C HIS A 182 -0.66 -4.69 5.04
N GLY A 183 0.62 -4.37 5.22
CA GLY A 183 1.66 -4.80 4.28
C GLY A 183 1.78 -6.31 4.07
N ALA A 184 1.41 -7.13 5.04
CA ALA A 184 1.34 -8.58 4.89
C ALA A 184 0.12 -9.01 4.08
N GLU A 185 -1.05 -8.38 4.27
CA GLU A 185 -2.23 -8.60 3.42
C GLU A 185 -1.96 -8.15 1.97
N GLU A 186 -1.29 -7.01 1.76
CA GLU A 186 -0.82 -6.55 0.44
C GLU A 186 0.05 -7.59 -0.27
N VAL A 187 0.94 -8.26 0.47
CA VAL A 187 1.72 -9.35 -0.09
C VAL A 187 0.85 -10.59 -0.31
N GLU A 188 -0.08 -10.93 0.57
CA GLU A 188 -0.99 -12.07 0.41
C GLU A 188 -1.80 -11.98 -0.88
N HIS A 189 -2.35 -10.80 -1.20
CA HIS A 189 -3.25 -10.60 -2.34
C HIS A 189 -2.64 -9.87 -3.55
N ARG A 190 -1.32 -9.62 -3.55
CA ARG A 190 -0.56 -8.89 -4.59
C ARG A 190 -0.88 -9.23 -6.05
N ALA A 191 -1.33 -10.45 -6.34
CA ALA A 191 -1.65 -10.90 -7.69
C ALA A 191 -3.07 -10.51 -8.13
N VAL A 192 -4.02 -10.31 -7.21
CA VAL A 192 -5.45 -10.20 -7.54
C VAL A 192 -5.72 -9.04 -8.49
N ALA A 193 -5.26 -7.82 -8.16
CA ALA A 193 -5.50 -6.66 -9.03
C ALA A 193 -4.87 -6.82 -10.42
N HIS A 194 -3.71 -7.47 -10.51
CA HIS A 194 -3.07 -7.80 -11.77
C HIS A 194 -3.89 -8.82 -12.59
N GLU A 195 -4.38 -9.88 -11.95
CA GLU A 195 -5.17 -10.92 -12.60
C GLU A 195 -6.52 -10.38 -13.09
N VAL A 196 -7.19 -9.53 -12.29
CA VAL A 196 -8.41 -8.83 -12.71
C VAL A 196 -8.11 -7.92 -13.90
N ALA A 197 -7.07 -7.09 -13.84
CA ALA A 197 -6.69 -6.24 -14.96
C ALA A 197 -6.40 -7.06 -16.23
N ALA A 198 -5.67 -8.17 -16.10
CA ALA A 198 -5.36 -9.08 -17.21
C ALA A 198 -6.64 -9.72 -17.79
N TYR A 199 -7.58 -10.16 -16.95
CA TYR A 199 -8.88 -10.69 -17.36
C TYR A 199 -9.68 -9.70 -18.22
N PHE A 200 -9.58 -8.41 -17.91
CA PHE A 200 -10.22 -7.33 -18.69
C PHE A 200 -9.38 -6.83 -19.89
N GLY A 201 -8.26 -7.48 -20.21
CA GLY A 201 -7.44 -7.20 -21.38
C GLY A 201 -6.39 -6.10 -21.17
N VAL A 202 -5.97 -5.84 -19.92
CA VAL A 202 -4.78 -5.03 -19.63
C VAL A 202 -3.54 -5.84 -19.95
N GLY A 203 -3.13 -5.81 -21.22
CA GLY A 203 -1.87 -6.41 -21.69
C GLY A 203 -0.64 -5.57 -21.33
N TYR A 204 0.52 -6.03 -21.79
CA TYR A 204 1.84 -5.43 -21.54
C TYR A 204 1.88 -3.89 -21.68
N VAL A 205 1.38 -3.38 -22.81
CA VAL A 205 1.43 -1.93 -23.11
C VAL A 205 0.60 -1.14 -22.10
N ARG A 206 -0.63 -1.57 -21.84
CA ARG A 206 -1.52 -0.87 -20.90
C ARG A 206 -0.97 -0.93 -19.48
N ARG A 207 -0.50 -2.10 -19.03
CA ARG A 207 0.18 -2.25 -17.73
C ARG A 207 1.36 -1.28 -17.59
N SER A 208 2.20 -1.20 -18.63
CA SER A 208 3.37 -0.31 -18.64
C SER A 208 2.96 1.15 -18.56
N VAL A 209 1.97 1.57 -19.35
CA VAL A 209 1.45 2.95 -19.32
C VAL A 209 0.83 3.27 -17.95
N SER A 210 0.04 2.36 -17.40
CA SER A 210 -0.54 2.51 -16.05
C SER A 210 0.56 2.70 -15.00
N MET A 211 1.62 1.89 -15.02
CA MET A 211 2.73 2.05 -14.07
C MET A 211 3.47 3.39 -14.26
N ILE A 212 3.75 3.81 -15.51
CA ILE A 212 4.41 5.10 -15.80
C ILE A 212 3.60 6.28 -15.25
N ILE A 213 2.28 6.17 -15.21
CA ILE A 213 1.39 7.22 -14.69
C ILE A 213 1.29 7.11 -13.17
N THR A 214 0.94 5.94 -12.64
CA THR A 214 0.65 5.73 -11.22
C THR A 214 1.87 5.94 -10.34
N TRP A 215 3.03 5.41 -10.73
CA TRP A 215 4.26 5.43 -9.92
C TRP A 215 4.75 6.84 -9.52
N PRO A 216 4.97 7.78 -10.46
CA PRO A 216 5.40 9.12 -10.09
C PRO A 216 4.30 9.92 -9.38
N ILE A 217 3.03 9.71 -9.72
CA ILE A 217 1.90 10.37 -9.05
C ILE A 217 1.84 9.95 -7.58
N PHE A 218 1.95 8.66 -7.29
CA PHE A 218 1.95 8.14 -5.93
C PHE A 218 3.11 8.69 -5.10
N ILE A 219 4.34 8.66 -5.64
CA ILE A 219 5.52 9.24 -4.97
C ILE A 219 5.32 10.74 -4.70
N ALA A 220 4.78 11.48 -5.66
CA ALA A 220 4.49 12.90 -5.48
C ALA A 220 3.45 13.14 -4.36
N TRP A 221 2.42 12.30 -4.27
CA TRP A 221 1.44 12.36 -3.19
C TRP A 221 2.03 12.04 -1.81
N LEU A 222 2.88 11.01 -1.69
CA LEU A 222 3.55 10.71 -0.42
C LEU A 222 4.44 11.87 0.05
N ILE A 223 5.24 12.46 -0.85
CA ILE A 223 6.09 13.61 -0.52
C ILE A 223 5.24 14.83 -0.14
N ARG A 224 4.14 15.06 -0.85
CA ARG A 224 3.21 16.16 -0.55
C ARG A 224 2.51 15.96 0.80
N ALA A 225 2.04 14.76 1.10
CA ALA A 225 1.42 14.41 2.38
C ALA A 225 2.41 14.51 3.54
N ALA A 226 3.64 13.99 3.38
CA ALA A 226 4.69 14.16 4.38
C ALA A 226 5.00 15.64 4.66
N MET A 227 5.02 16.47 3.61
CA MET A 227 5.17 17.93 3.76
C MET A 227 3.96 18.56 4.46
N TYR A 228 2.75 18.11 4.16
CA TYR A 228 1.54 18.56 4.83
C TYR A 228 1.62 18.27 6.33
N LEU A 229 1.94 17.03 6.71
CA LEU A 229 2.10 16.63 8.11
C LEU A 229 3.19 17.48 8.81
N SER A 230 4.37 17.61 8.21
CA SER A 230 5.46 18.39 8.80
C SER A 230 5.16 19.89 8.96
N ARG A 231 4.25 20.46 8.18
CA ARG A 231 3.86 21.87 8.29
C ARG A 231 2.76 22.12 9.32
N ASN A 232 1.95 21.10 9.59
CA ASN A 232 0.79 21.22 10.45
C ASN A 232 0.98 20.59 11.83
N ASP A 233 2.02 19.78 12.06
CA ASP A 233 2.36 19.27 13.40
C ASP A 233 2.92 20.41 14.28
N PRO A 234 2.19 20.85 15.32
CA PRO A 234 2.64 21.95 16.19
C PRO A 234 3.83 21.57 17.09
N ASN A 235 4.16 20.28 17.20
CA ASN A 235 5.18 19.77 18.10
C ASN A 235 6.56 19.62 17.44
N THR A 236 6.68 19.90 16.14
CA THR A 236 7.96 19.80 15.43
C THR A 236 8.27 21.05 14.61
N PRO A 237 9.56 21.36 14.37
CA PRO A 237 9.93 22.47 13.51
C PRO A 237 9.45 22.24 12.08
N THR A 238 8.80 23.25 11.51
CA THR A 238 8.43 23.24 10.08
C THR A 238 9.66 23.14 9.19
N ILE A 239 9.63 22.27 8.19
CA ILE A 239 10.71 22.13 7.19
C ILE A 239 10.24 22.47 5.77
N GLY A 240 11.18 22.86 4.91
CA GLY A 240 10.95 23.04 3.47
C GLY A 240 11.22 21.77 2.67
N TYR A 241 10.77 21.72 1.40
CA TYR A 241 10.96 20.57 0.49
C TYR A 241 12.41 20.11 0.35
N PRO A 242 13.42 21.00 0.19
CA PRO A 242 14.81 20.55 0.10
C PRO A 242 15.26 19.76 1.33
N ARG A 243 14.90 20.23 2.53
CA ARG A 243 15.24 19.55 3.80
C ARG A 243 14.48 18.24 3.97
N LEU A 244 13.21 18.20 3.55
CA LEU A 244 12.43 16.95 3.53
C LEU A 244 13.11 15.90 2.64
N LEU A 245 13.44 16.25 1.39
CA LEU A 245 14.05 15.32 0.43
C LEU A 245 15.44 14.83 0.89
N ILE A 246 16.26 15.72 1.46
CA ILE A 246 17.55 15.34 2.07
C ILE A 246 17.34 14.40 3.25
N GLY A 247 16.35 14.69 4.10
CA GLY A 247 16.00 13.84 5.24
C GLY A 247 15.51 12.46 4.83
N ILE A 248 14.65 12.38 3.80
CA ILE A 248 14.21 11.10 3.21
C ILE A 248 15.41 10.32 2.71
N ALA A 249 16.31 10.93 1.93
CA ALA A 249 17.50 10.25 1.45
C ALA A 249 18.42 9.76 2.59
N SER A 250 18.55 10.55 3.67
CA SER A 250 19.31 10.16 4.87
C SER A 250 18.66 8.99 5.61
N ALA A 251 17.34 9.03 5.82
CA ALA A 251 16.58 7.96 6.46
C ALA A 251 16.61 6.66 5.63
N SER A 252 16.45 6.74 4.30
CA SER A 252 16.57 5.59 3.41
C SER A 252 17.96 4.93 3.48
N ARG A 253 19.05 5.70 3.58
CA ARG A 253 20.41 5.15 3.73
C ARG A 253 20.61 4.39 5.04
N ARG A 254 19.82 4.71 6.06
CA ARG A 254 19.87 4.08 7.39
C ARG A 254 18.84 2.96 7.55
N GLY A 255 18.03 2.68 6.52
CA GLY A 255 17.04 1.59 6.52
C GLY A 255 15.68 1.95 7.08
N LEU A 256 15.43 3.22 7.46
CA LEU A 256 14.15 3.69 8.00
C LEU A 256 13.06 3.86 6.95
N LEU A 257 13.45 3.95 5.67
CA LEU A 257 12.58 4.11 4.51
C LEU A 257 13.13 3.26 3.35
N PRO A 258 12.32 2.90 2.34
CA PRO A 258 12.85 2.22 1.18
C PRO A 258 13.88 3.08 0.45
N GLY A 259 14.94 2.43 -0.06
CA GLY A 259 15.98 3.07 -0.85
C GLY A 259 15.50 3.48 -2.24
N LEU A 260 16.17 4.47 -2.85
CA LEU A 260 15.84 4.91 -4.22
C LEU A 260 15.95 3.78 -5.24
N SER A 261 16.96 2.92 -5.13
CA SER A 261 17.11 1.76 -6.01
C SER A 261 15.98 0.74 -5.85
N GLN A 262 15.45 0.57 -4.63
CA GLN A 262 14.31 -0.31 -4.36
C GLN A 262 13.03 0.26 -4.97
N TRP A 263 12.78 1.56 -4.82
CA TRP A 263 11.66 2.25 -5.48
C TRP A 263 11.72 2.17 -7.00
N LEU A 264 12.91 2.42 -7.58
CA LEU A 264 13.12 2.31 -9.02
C LEU A 264 12.91 0.87 -9.50
N TRP A 265 13.46 -0.12 -8.79
CA TRP A 265 13.29 -1.52 -9.13
C TRP A 265 11.83 -1.96 -9.06
N SER A 266 11.10 -1.53 -8.02
CA SER A 266 9.66 -1.79 -7.88
C SER A 266 8.89 -1.37 -9.13
N GLY A 267 9.03 -0.11 -9.57
CA GLY A 267 8.38 0.35 -10.81
C GLY A 267 8.89 -0.37 -12.06
N MET A 268 10.22 -0.49 -12.18
CA MET A 268 10.85 -1.03 -13.39
C MET A 268 10.54 -2.51 -13.64
N SER A 269 10.33 -3.29 -12.57
CA SER A 269 10.02 -4.72 -12.66
C SER A 269 8.77 -5.02 -13.49
N THR A 270 7.80 -4.10 -13.53
CA THR A 270 6.54 -4.28 -14.26
C THR A 270 6.68 -4.15 -15.79
N PHE A 271 7.79 -3.57 -16.27
CA PHE A 271 8.12 -3.50 -17.70
C PHE A 271 8.76 -4.79 -18.22
N VAL A 272 8.97 -5.80 -17.38
CA VAL A 272 9.46 -7.10 -17.84
C VAL A 272 8.34 -7.83 -18.59
N PRO A 273 8.58 -8.33 -19.82
CA PRO A 273 7.63 -9.19 -20.51
C PRO A 273 7.33 -10.44 -19.67
N GLY A 274 6.05 -10.78 -19.50
CA GLY A 274 5.63 -11.88 -18.63
C GLY A 274 5.71 -11.60 -17.12
N PHE A 275 5.93 -10.34 -16.71
CA PHE A 275 5.84 -9.92 -15.32
C PHE A 275 4.55 -10.42 -14.63
N HIS A 276 4.72 -10.98 -13.42
CA HIS A 276 3.66 -11.34 -12.49
C HIS A 276 4.01 -10.87 -11.06
N PRO A 277 3.07 -10.30 -10.29
CA PRO A 277 3.33 -9.79 -8.94
C PRO A 277 3.77 -10.83 -7.92
N ASP A 278 3.61 -12.13 -8.20
CA ASP A 278 4.04 -13.21 -7.29
C ASP A 278 5.50 -13.12 -6.86
N SER A 279 6.34 -12.47 -7.67
CA SER A 279 7.75 -12.21 -7.39
C SER A 279 8.02 -11.21 -6.25
N VAL A 280 7.00 -10.48 -5.78
CA VAL A 280 7.10 -9.48 -4.73
C VAL A 280 6.78 -10.10 -3.37
N GLY A 281 7.79 -10.21 -2.52
CA GLY A 281 7.61 -10.78 -1.17
C GLY A 281 7.30 -12.27 -1.14
N SER A 282 6.93 -12.77 0.03
CA SER A 282 6.68 -14.19 0.29
C SER A 282 5.34 -14.36 0.98
N THR A 283 4.41 -15.09 0.33
CA THR A 283 3.11 -15.45 0.93
C THR A 283 3.29 -16.17 2.27
N ALA A 284 4.31 -17.04 2.38
CA ALA A 284 4.57 -17.74 3.64
C ALA A 284 5.01 -16.78 4.77
N GLN A 285 5.82 -15.76 4.44
CA GLN A 285 6.22 -14.73 5.41
C GLN A 285 5.02 -13.88 5.83
N ALA A 286 4.20 -13.43 4.87
CA ALA A 286 2.99 -12.67 5.12
C ALA A 286 2.05 -13.42 6.06
N LEU A 287 1.69 -14.67 5.73
CA LEU A 287 0.85 -15.51 6.57
C LEU A 287 1.43 -15.73 7.98
N ALA A 288 2.75 -15.94 8.07
CA ALA A 288 3.41 -16.10 9.36
C ALA A 288 3.33 -14.84 10.23
N TYR A 289 3.40 -13.65 9.61
CA TYR A 289 3.21 -12.38 10.32
C TYR A 289 1.74 -12.19 10.74
N LEU A 290 0.79 -12.41 9.82
CA LEU A 290 -0.64 -12.26 10.08
C LEU A 290 -1.12 -13.16 11.23
N ALA A 291 -0.58 -14.37 11.35
CA ALA A 291 -0.86 -15.27 12.47
C ALA A 291 -0.34 -14.75 13.83
N GLN A 292 0.60 -13.80 13.81
CA GLN A 292 1.27 -13.29 15.00
C GLN A 292 0.94 -11.83 15.32
N SER A 293 0.33 -11.08 14.39
CA SER A 293 -0.03 -9.67 14.54
C SER A 293 -0.75 -9.40 15.87
N PRO A 294 -0.22 -8.51 16.73
CA PRO A 294 -0.89 -8.06 17.94
C PRO A 294 -2.33 -7.61 17.71
N ALA A 295 -2.59 -6.82 16.67
CA ALA A 295 -3.91 -6.28 16.37
C ALA A 295 -4.91 -7.37 15.96
N ALA A 296 -4.46 -8.39 15.23
CA ALA A 296 -5.28 -9.57 14.92
C ALA A 296 -5.59 -10.41 16.17
N LYS A 297 -4.66 -10.51 17.12
CA LYS A 297 -4.87 -11.22 18.39
C LYS A 297 -5.80 -10.45 19.33
N ALA A 298 -5.77 -9.12 19.30
CA ALA A 298 -6.53 -8.26 20.21
C ALA A 298 -8.05 -8.44 20.09
N VAL A 299 -8.58 -8.81 18.92
CA VAL A 299 -10.02 -9.06 18.72
C VAL A 299 -10.48 -10.46 19.11
N HIS A 300 -9.55 -11.34 19.47
CA HIS A 300 -9.82 -12.71 19.89
C HIS A 300 -9.52 -12.96 21.37
N ALA A 301 -9.03 -11.94 22.08
CA ALA A 301 -8.77 -11.93 23.52
C ALA A 301 -10.02 -11.47 24.29
#